data_AF-A0A3C0ADR2-F1
#
_entry.id   AF-A0A3C0ADR2-F1
#
_cell.length_a   1.000
_cell.length_b   1.000
_cell.length_c   1.000
_cell.angle_alpha   90.00
_cell.angle_beta   90.00
_cell.angle_gamma   90.00
#
_symmetry.space_group_name_H-M   'P 1'
#
loop_
_entity.id
_entity.type
_entity.pdbx_description
1 polymer ?
#
loop_
_entity_poly.entity_id
_entity_poly.type
_entity_poly.pdbx_seq_one_letter_code
_entity_poly.pdbx_strand_id
1 'polypeptide(L)'
;GKEAIDPATPELVFERLKEKDLLVSVEPYPHIYPHCWRTGDELIFRLVDEWFINMDWREEIKDVTRQIDWVPSSIDGEQHELEWLTNMRDWMVSKKRFWGLALPIWVDEETGDFEVIGSLAELKE
;
A
#
# COMPACT_ATOMS: atom_id res chain seq x y z
N GLY A 1 12.43 14.49 12.92
CA GLY A 1 13.49 13.90 12.08
C GLY A 1 13.57 14.66 10.77
N LYS A 2 14.55 14.35 9.90
CA LYS A 2 14.55 14.83 8.50
C LYS A 2 13.66 13.92 7.64
N GLU A 3 13.13 14.44 6.54
CA GLU A 3 12.39 13.62 5.57
C GLU A 3 13.36 12.77 4.75
N ALA A 4 13.02 11.49 4.58
CA ALA A 4 13.87 10.55 3.85
C ALA A 4 13.87 10.79 2.33
N ILE A 5 12.82 11.40 1.78
CA ILE A 5 12.74 11.81 0.36
C ILE A 5 13.44 13.15 0.08
N ASP A 6 13.91 13.87 1.09
CA ASP A 6 14.59 15.15 0.87
C ASP A 6 15.93 14.89 0.16
N PRO A 7 16.19 15.51 -1.00
CA PRO A 7 17.44 15.34 -1.72
C PRO A 7 18.70 15.72 -0.93
N ALA A 8 18.60 16.46 0.18
CA ALA A 8 19.72 16.81 1.05
C ALA A 8 19.95 15.82 2.22
N THR A 9 19.06 14.84 2.39
CA THR A 9 19.17 13.82 3.45
C THR A 9 20.30 12.82 3.17
N PRO A 10 20.46 12.27 1.94
CA PRO A 10 21.56 11.36 1.63
C PRO A 10 22.95 11.96 1.87
N GLU A 11 23.19 13.22 1.50
CA GLU A 11 24.47 13.91 1.66
C GLU A 11 24.84 14.01 3.14
N LEU A 12 23.87 14.38 3.99
CA LEU A 12 24.09 14.41 5.43
C LEU A 12 24.47 13.03 5.98
N VAL A 13 23.85 11.97 5.46
CA VAL A 13 24.18 10.59 5.86
C VAL A 13 25.60 10.24 5.43
N PHE A 14 25.99 10.57 4.20
CA PHE A 14 27.34 10.33 3.69
C PHE A 14 28.40 11.10 4.47
N GLU A 15 28.18 12.38 4.77
CA GLU A 15 29.07 13.20 5.59
C GLU A 15 29.31 12.56 6.97
N ARG A 16 28.23 12.15 7.66
CA ARG A 16 28.33 11.52 8.98
C ARG A 16 29.02 10.17 8.96
N LEU A 17 28.84 9.38 7.90
CA LEU A 17 29.55 8.11 7.74
C LEU A 17 31.04 8.33 7.46
N LYS A 18 31.37 9.36 6.68
CA LYS A 18 32.76 9.76 6.38
C LYS A 18 33.49 10.26 7.63
N GLU A 19 32.84 11.09 8.45
CA GLU A 19 33.41 11.56 9.73
C GLU A 19 33.76 10.41 10.69
N LYS A 20 33.04 9.29 10.58
CA LYS A 20 33.24 8.10 11.41
C LYS A 20 34.18 7.06 10.79
N ASP A 21 34.76 7.34 9.63
CA ASP A 21 35.57 6.39 8.85
C ASP A 21 34.82 5.08 8.51
N LEU A 22 33.50 5.18 8.31
CA LEU A 22 32.61 4.05 7.97
C LEU A 22 32.15 4.06 6.50
N LEU A 23 32.49 5.11 5.74
CA LEU A 23 32.10 5.25 4.34
C LEU A 23 33.18 4.66 3.42
N VAL A 24 32.84 3.60 2.68
CA VAL A 24 33.78 2.94 1.75
C VAL A 24 33.73 3.57 0.35
N SER A 25 32.54 3.63 -0.25
CA SER A 25 32.32 4.23 -1.58
C SER A 25 30.90 4.77 -1.71
N VAL A 26 30.69 5.69 -2.66
CA VAL A 26 29.38 6.22 -3.04
C VAL A 26 29.28 6.13 -4.55
N GLU A 27 28.23 5.48 -5.05
CA GLU A 27 28.00 5.26 -6.48
C GLU A 27 26.53 5.49 -6.83
N PRO A 28 26.22 6.12 -7.98
CA PRO A 28 24.85 6.21 -8.48
C PRO A 28 24.31 4.82 -8.88
N TYR A 29 23.10 4.48 -8.44
CA TYR A 29 22.46 3.19 -8.75
C TYR A 29 21.17 3.36 -9.55
N PRO A 30 21.20 3.18 -10.88
CA PRO A 30 20.00 3.27 -11.71
C PRO A 30 19.12 2.04 -11.52
N HIS A 31 17.86 2.25 -11.13
CA HIS A 31 16.89 1.17 -10.94
C HIS A 31 15.46 1.69 -11.10
N ILE A 32 14.51 0.75 -11.17
CA ILE A 32 13.08 1.07 -11.17
C ILE A 32 12.65 1.28 -9.72
N TYR A 33 12.08 2.45 -9.42
CA TYR A 33 11.61 2.80 -8.09
C TYR A 33 10.10 3.10 -8.11
N PRO A 34 9.33 2.70 -7.07
CA PRO A 34 7.90 2.96 -7.02
C PRO A 34 7.60 4.44 -6.74
N HIS A 35 6.70 5.00 -7.55
CA HIS A 35 6.22 6.37 -7.41
C HIS A 35 4.71 6.39 -7.26
N CYS A 36 4.20 7.44 -6.64
CA CYS A 36 2.77 7.69 -6.53
C CYS A 36 2.18 7.81 -7.93
N TRP A 37 1.28 6.90 -8.30
CA TRP A 37 0.65 6.87 -9.63
C TRP A 37 -0.11 8.15 -10.01
N ARG A 38 -0.45 8.99 -9.02
CA ARG A 38 -1.19 10.25 -9.23
C ARG A 38 -0.30 11.49 -9.26
N THR A 39 0.66 11.61 -8.34
CA THR A 39 1.49 12.82 -8.20
C THR A 39 2.88 12.65 -8.79
N GLY A 40 3.36 11.42 -8.94
CA GLY A 40 4.73 11.11 -9.35
C GLY A 40 5.75 11.16 -8.21
N ASP A 41 5.33 11.45 -6.96
CA ASP A 41 6.25 11.51 -5.82
C ASP A 41 6.82 10.13 -5.47
N GLU A 42 8.07 10.08 -5.03
CA GLU A 42 8.75 8.86 -4.57
C GLU A 42 8.04 8.24 -3.35
N LEU A 43 7.79 6.93 -3.39
CA LEU A 43 7.15 6.22 -2.28
C LEU A 43 8.19 5.72 -1.28
N ILE A 44 7.81 5.71 0.00
CA ILE A 44 8.60 5.13 1.09
C ILE A 44 7.77 4.09 1.83
N PHE A 45 8.37 2.92 2.06
CA PHE A 45 7.79 1.91 2.93
C PHE A 45 8.04 2.29 4.40
N ARG A 46 6.94 2.42 5.15
CA ARG A 46 6.97 2.72 6.58
C ARG A 46 5.89 1.92 7.30
N LEU A 47 6.08 1.73 8.60
CA LEU A 47 5.06 1.15 9.47
C LEU A 47 3.95 2.18 9.71
N VAL A 48 2.71 1.73 9.56
CA VAL A 48 1.48 2.51 9.74
C VAL A 48 0.38 1.62 10.28
N ASP A 49 -0.45 2.18 11.14
CA ASP A 49 -1.72 1.58 11.52
C ASP A 49 -2.77 1.95 10.47
N GLU A 50 -3.31 0.94 9.80
CA GLU A 50 -4.25 1.06 8.68
C GLU A 50 -5.22 -0.13 8.70
N TRP A 51 -6.38 0.00 8.05
CA TRP A 51 -7.39 -1.05 7.93
C TRP A 51 -7.15 -1.89 6.68
N PHE A 52 -7.23 -3.22 6.84
CA PHE A 52 -7.03 -4.19 5.79
C PHE A 52 -8.19 -5.16 5.69
N ILE A 53 -8.50 -5.59 4.47
CA ILE A 53 -9.31 -6.77 4.23
C ILE A 53 -8.37 -7.96 4.08
N ASN A 54 -8.59 -9.00 4.88
CA ASN A 54 -7.87 -10.27 4.70
C ASN A 54 -8.26 -10.90 3.37
N MET A 55 -7.25 -11.34 2.62
CA MET A 55 -7.43 -11.86 1.27
C MET A 55 -7.23 -13.38 1.17
N ASP A 56 -7.35 -14.15 2.24
CA ASP A 56 -7.08 -15.61 2.18
C ASP A 56 -8.03 -16.40 1.26
N TRP A 57 -9.13 -15.78 0.86
CA TRP A 57 -10.12 -16.26 -0.11
C TRP A 57 -9.75 -15.96 -1.58
N ARG A 58 -8.52 -15.53 -1.89
CA ARG A 58 -8.05 -15.31 -3.29
C ARG A 58 -8.29 -16.51 -4.21
N GLU A 59 -8.22 -17.75 -3.72
CA GLU A 59 -8.44 -18.93 -4.58
C GLU A 59 -9.87 -18.97 -5.13
N GLU A 60 -10.86 -18.57 -4.33
CA GLU A 60 -12.25 -18.44 -4.79
C GLU A 60 -12.38 -17.35 -5.88
N ILE A 61 -11.64 -16.24 -5.74
CA ILE A 61 -11.57 -15.19 -6.76
C ILE A 61 -10.95 -15.75 -8.04
N LYS A 62 -9.85 -16.51 -7.94
CA LYS A 62 -9.19 -17.15 -9.10
C LYS A 62 -10.13 -18.12 -9.82
N ASP A 63 -10.96 -18.86 -9.10
CA ASP A 63 -11.94 -19.76 -9.69
C ASP A 63 -12.98 -19.01 -10.52
N VAL A 64 -13.39 -17.81 -10.08
CA VAL A 64 -14.25 -16.92 -10.87
C VAL A 64 -13.48 -16.33 -12.06
N THR A 65 -12.23 -15.90 -11.87
CA THR A 65 -11.36 -15.35 -12.93
C THR A 65 -11.26 -16.28 -14.15
N ARG A 66 -11.16 -17.60 -13.92
CA ARG A 66 -11.09 -18.62 -15.00
C ARG A 66 -12.41 -18.85 -15.75
N GLN A 67 -13.52 -18.30 -15.26
CA GLN A 67 -14.84 -18.41 -15.90
C GLN A 67 -15.16 -17.21 -16.79
N ILE A 68 -14.34 -16.15 -16.72
CA ILE A 68 -14.56 -14.91 -17.46
C ILE A 68 -14.11 -15.08 -18.92
N ASP A 69 -14.87 -14.50 -19.86
CA ASP A 69 -14.45 -14.36 -21.25
C ASP A 69 -13.57 -13.12 -21.42
N TRP A 70 -12.26 -13.32 -21.59
CA TRP A 70 -11.26 -12.26 -21.67
C TRP A 70 -11.04 -11.80 -23.12
N VAL A 71 -11.39 -10.54 -23.41
CA VAL A 71 -11.32 -9.97 -24.77
C VAL A 71 -10.43 -8.73 -24.81
N PRO A 72 -9.49 -8.61 -25.76
CA PRO A 72 -9.12 -9.63 -26.75
C PRO A 72 -8.28 -10.76 -26.11
N SER A 73 -8.33 -11.98 -26.66
CA SER A 73 -7.51 -13.08 -26.12
C SER A 73 -6.01 -12.79 -26.18
N SER A 74 -5.55 -11.96 -27.11
CA SER A 74 -4.14 -11.61 -27.31
C SER A 74 -3.50 -10.84 -26.14
N ILE A 75 -4.29 -10.34 -25.18
CA ILE A 75 -3.76 -9.64 -23.99
C ILE A 75 -3.57 -10.58 -22.80
N ASP A 76 -3.88 -11.88 -22.92
CA ASP A 76 -3.71 -12.88 -21.85
C ASP A 76 -4.24 -12.41 -20.48
N GLY A 77 -5.40 -11.74 -20.48
CA GLY A 77 -5.95 -11.07 -19.30
C GLY A 77 -6.19 -12.01 -18.11
N GLU A 78 -6.63 -13.24 -18.38
CA GLU A 78 -6.78 -14.28 -17.37
C GLU A 78 -5.46 -14.53 -16.63
N GLN A 79 -4.36 -14.70 -17.38
CA GLN A 79 -3.06 -15.04 -16.81
C GLN A 79 -2.52 -13.87 -15.96
N HIS A 80 -2.70 -12.63 -16.43
CA HIS A 80 -2.28 -11.45 -15.68
C HIS A 80 -3.04 -11.29 -14.35
N GLU A 81 -4.35 -11.50 -14.37
CA GLU A 81 -5.16 -11.42 -13.15
C GLU A 81 -4.79 -12.55 -12.17
N LEU A 82 -4.59 -13.78 -12.66
CA LEU A 82 -4.17 -14.92 -11.83
C LEU A 82 -2.78 -14.69 -11.21
N GLU A 83 -1.84 -14.11 -11.95
CA GLU A 83 -0.51 -13.75 -11.45
C GLU A 83 -0.59 -12.66 -10.38
N TRP A 84 -1.42 -11.64 -10.59
CA TRP A 84 -1.66 -10.59 -9.61
C TRP A 84 -2.26 -11.17 -8.33
N LEU A 85 -3.34 -11.96 -8.42
CA LEU A 85 -3.99 -12.61 -7.28
C LEU A 85 -3.06 -13.57 -6.52
N THR A 86 -2.05 -14.13 -7.19
CA THR A 86 -1.06 -15.00 -6.54
C THR A 86 -0.07 -14.22 -5.67
N ASN A 87 0.31 -13.01 -6.10
CA ASN A 87 1.29 -12.18 -5.39
C ASN A 87 0.65 -11.14 -4.46
N MET A 88 -0.65 -10.90 -4.61
CA MET A 88 -1.43 -9.95 -3.82
C MET A 88 -1.41 -10.31 -2.33
N ARG A 89 -1.15 -9.30 -1.49
CA ARG A 89 -1.30 -9.36 -0.03
C ARG A 89 -2.66 -8.80 0.41
N ASP A 90 -2.91 -8.81 1.71
CA ASP A 90 -4.11 -8.19 2.29
C ASP A 90 -4.31 -6.76 1.78
N TRP A 91 -5.57 -6.44 1.49
CA TRP A 91 -5.91 -5.21 0.80
C TRP A 91 -6.05 -4.06 1.79
N MET A 92 -5.12 -3.11 1.74
CA MET A 92 -5.22 -1.85 2.49
C MET A 92 -6.36 -0.97 1.95
N VAL A 93 -7.46 -0.90 2.69
CA VAL A 93 -8.66 -0.14 2.30
C VAL A 93 -8.70 1.27 2.90
N SER A 94 -8.10 1.50 4.07
CA SER A 94 -8.04 2.85 4.63
C SER A 94 -7.18 3.79 3.80
N LYS A 95 -7.60 5.06 3.76
CA LYS A 95 -6.90 6.15 3.10
C LYS A 95 -7.01 7.41 3.96
N LYS A 96 -5.88 8.08 4.19
CA LYS A 96 -5.80 9.39 4.84
C LYS A 96 -6.18 10.48 3.84
N ARG A 97 -7.48 10.65 3.59
CA ARG A 97 -8.07 11.60 2.62
C ARG A 97 -9.35 12.21 3.19
N PHE A 98 -9.66 13.42 2.76
CA PHE A 98 -10.87 14.14 3.17
C PHE A 98 -12.09 13.83 2.28
N TRP A 99 -11.86 13.52 1.00
CA TRP A 99 -12.94 13.23 0.04
C TRP A 99 -12.92 11.75 -0.33
N GLY A 100 -14.01 11.05 -0.02
CA GLY A 100 -14.19 9.63 -0.27
C GLY A 100 -15.34 9.07 0.57
N LEU A 101 -15.57 7.76 0.46
CA LEU A 101 -16.47 7.04 1.36
C LEU A 101 -15.77 6.89 2.71
N ALA A 102 -16.43 7.35 3.77
CA ALA A 102 -15.94 7.13 5.14
C ALA A 102 -16.01 5.64 5.46
N LEU A 103 -14.96 5.11 6.10
CA LEU A 103 -15.04 3.78 6.69
C LEU A 103 -15.99 3.85 7.88
N PRO A 104 -17.06 3.04 7.91
CA PRO A 104 -18.05 3.10 8.98
C PRO A 104 -17.56 2.28 10.18
N ILE A 105 -16.40 2.66 10.72
CA ILE A 105 -15.76 1.97 11.84
C ILE A 105 -15.59 2.98 12.98
N TRP A 106 -16.16 2.65 14.13
CA TRP A 106 -16.05 3.42 15.36
C TRP A 106 -15.15 2.65 16.33
N VAL A 107 -14.16 3.34 16.88
CA VAL A 107 -13.16 2.73 17.78
C VAL A 107 -13.33 3.33 19.16
N ASP A 108 -13.40 2.48 20.18
CA ASP A 108 -13.33 2.89 21.58
C ASP A 108 -11.88 3.25 21.92
N GLU A 109 -11.63 4.51 22.32
CA GLU A 109 -10.28 4.99 22.62
C GLU A 109 -9.70 4.43 23.93
N GLU A 110 -10.53 3.92 24.86
CA GLU A 110 -10.10 3.36 26.13
C GLU A 110 -9.76 1.87 26.03
N THR A 111 -10.60 1.08 25.33
CA THR A 111 -10.41 -0.37 25.22
C THR A 111 -9.68 -0.80 23.94
N GLY A 112 -9.76 0.00 22.87
CA GLY A 112 -9.27 -0.35 21.55
C GLY A 112 -10.20 -1.28 20.76
N ASP A 113 -11.37 -1.61 21.31
CA ASP A 113 -12.40 -2.35 20.58
C ASP A 113 -13.02 -1.47 19.48
N PHE A 114 -13.64 -2.10 18.49
CA PHE A 114 -14.30 -1.38 17.41
C PHE A 114 -15.64 -1.99 17.01
N GLU A 115 -16.51 -1.15 16.49
CA GLU A 115 -17.81 -1.49 15.94
C GLU A 115 -17.91 -1.01 14.49
N VAL A 116 -18.59 -1.81 13.65
CA VAL A 116 -18.77 -1.50 12.22
C VAL A 116 -20.25 -1.30 11.95
N ILE A 117 -20.63 -0.07 11.61
CA ILE A 117 -22.04 0.29 11.39
C ILE A 117 -22.41 0.07 9.93
N GLY A 118 -23.26 -0.92 9.68
CA GLY A 118 -23.65 -1.33 8.33
C GLY A 118 -24.72 -0.45 7.68
N SER A 119 -25.42 0.39 8.44
CA SER A 119 -26.51 1.21 7.89
C SER A 119 -26.77 2.54 8.60
N LEU A 120 -27.48 3.44 7.91
CA LEU A 120 -27.94 4.70 8.51
C LEU A 120 -28.98 4.47 9.63
N ALA A 121 -29.71 3.35 9.60
CA ALA A 121 -30.69 3.03 10.65
C ALA A 121 -29.97 2.65 11.94
N GLU A 122 -28.99 1.76 11.84
CA GLU A 122 -28.11 1.33 12.93
C GLU A 122 -27.34 2.51 13.54
N LEU A 123 -26.86 3.46 12.72
CA LEU A 123 -26.19 4.67 13.22
C LEU A 123 -27.09 5.58 14.08
N LYS A 124 -28.41 5.49 13.96
CA LYS A 124 -29.36 6.34 14.68
C LYS A 124 -29.80 5.76 16.02
N GLU A 125 -29.56 4.47 16.24
CA GLU A 125 -29.85 3.78 17.51
C GLU A 125 -28.80 4.15 18.57
#